data_AF-A0A534JZY7-F1
#
_entry.id   AF-A0A534JZY7-F1
#
_cell.length_a   1.000
_cell.length_b   1.000
_cell.length_c   1.000
_cell.angle_alpha   90.00
_cell.angle_beta   90.00
_cell.angle_gamma   90.00
#
_symmetry.space_group_name_H-M   'P 1'
#
loop_
_entity.id
_entity.type
_entity.pdbx_description
1 polymer ?
#
loop_
_entity_poly.entity_id
_entity_poly.type
_entity_poly.pdbx_seq_one_letter_code
_entity_poly.pdbx_strand_id
1 'polypeptide(L)'
;MYSLLLEKLDEEKRVVIVALDEIDKIVQKNGDDILYQLLKINDDLSKARVSLIGISNDLKFTEYLDPRVRSRLADEKMVFPPYNADELYDILSERSRLAFENGIANDSVLHLISALAAQEHGDARRALDLLRVSAELAERAGDEHLTEEHVQRAKNKIELDTVIEAVKSLPTQSKLILLGILLNEEIGNAKLTTGEVYTTYRDL
;
A
#
# COMPACT_ATOMS: atom_id res chain seq x y z
N MET A 1 -33.97 0.32 -7.33
CA MET A 1 -32.68 -0.40 -7.20
C MET A 1 -32.52 -0.97 -5.79
N TYR A 2 -32.56 -0.16 -4.73
CA TYR A 2 -32.51 -0.62 -3.33
C TYR A 2 -33.61 -1.65 -2.96
N SER A 3 -34.85 -1.41 -3.36
CA SER A 3 -35.97 -2.34 -3.10
C SER A 3 -35.82 -3.71 -3.76
N LEU A 4 -35.29 -3.75 -4.99
CA LEU A 4 -35.04 -5.01 -5.72
C LEU A 4 -33.92 -5.82 -5.04
N LEU A 5 -32.90 -5.15 -4.52
CA LEU A 5 -31.81 -5.78 -3.78
C LEU A 5 -32.33 -6.43 -2.49
N LEU A 6 -33.18 -5.72 -1.74
CA LEU A 6 -33.83 -6.27 -0.54
C LEU A 6 -34.68 -7.51 -0.85
N GLU A 7 -35.53 -7.43 -1.87
CA GLU A 7 -36.41 -8.53 -2.27
C GLU A 7 -35.60 -9.79 -2.63
N LYS A 8 -34.52 -9.61 -3.39
CA LYS A 8 -33.62 -10.72 -3.76
C LYS A 8 -32.87 -11.31 -2.57
N LEU A 9 -32.46 -10.49 -1.61
CA LEU A 9 -31.79 -10.95 -0.40
C LEU A 9 -32.76 -11.75 0.48
N ASP A 10 -33.99 -11.27 0.67
CA ASP A 10 -35.00 -11.92 1.50
C ASP A 10 -35.61 -13.20 0.87
N GLU A 11 -35.60 -13.31 -0.45
CA GLU A 11 -35.98 -14.55 -1.17
C GLU A 11 -35.07 -15.72 -0.77
N GLU A 12 -33.76 -15.47 -0.66
CA GLU A 12 -32.75 -16.50 -0.40
C GLU A 12 -32.69 -16.95 1.07
N LYS A 13 -33.24 -16.17 2.03
CA LYS A 13 -33.23 -16.45 3.48
C LYS A 13 -31.84 -16.80 4.04
N ARG A 14 -30.80 -16.11 3.58
CA ARG A 14 -29.40 -16.39 3.94
C ARG A 14 -28.77 -15.24 4.74
N VAL A 15 -27.66 -15.56 5.39
CA VAL A 15 -26.72 -14.56 5.89
C VAL A 15 -25.76 -14.20 4.76
N VAL A 16 -25.68 -12.92 4.42
CA VAL A 16 -24.80 -12.37 3.39
C VAL A 16 -23.68 -11.61 4.07
N ILE A 17 -22.43 -11.94 3.74
CA ILE A 17 -21.26 -11.21 4.23
C ILE A 17 -20.77 -10.32 3.10
N VAL A 18 -20.70 -9.01 3.36
CA VAL A 18 -20.20 -8.01 2.43
C VAL A 18 -18.86 -7.51 2.98
N ALA A 19 -17.78 -7.80 2.26
CA ALA A 19 -16.46 -7.24 2.55
C ALA A 19 -16.22 -6.03 1.64
N LEU A 20 -16.00 -4.86 2.23
CA LEU A 20 -15.63 -3.65 1.53
C LEU A 20 -14.18 -3.33 1.84
N ASP A 21 -13.35 -3.31 0.81
CA ASP A 21 -11.95 -2.91 0.91
C ASP A 21 -11.78 -1.42 0.58
N GLU A 22 -10.77 -0.78 1.19
CA GLU A 22 -10.46 0.65 1.06
C GLU A 22 -11.69 1.57 1.25
N ILE A 23 -12.50 1.30 2.28
CA ILE A 23 -13.78 2.00 2.53
C ILE A 23 -13.62 3.51 2.68
N ASP A 24 -12.47 3.98 3.14
CA ASP A 24 -12.12 5.40 3.23
C ASP A 24 -12.17 6.10 1.86
N LYS A 25 -11.73 5.43 0.79
CA LYS A 25 -11.80 6.00 -0.57
C LYS A 25 -13.23 6.11 -1.09
N ILE A 26 -14.10 5.18 -0.70
CA ILE A 26 -15.52 5.21 -1.07
C ILE A 26 -16.20 6.42 -0.43
N VAL A 27 -15.95 6.64 0.85
CA VAL A 27 -16.53 7.76 1.62
C VAL A 27 -16.01 9.10 1.14
N GLN A 28 -14.71 9.23 0.88
CA GLN A 28 -14.13 10.49 0.38
C GLN A 28 -14.74 10.94 -0.96
N LYS A 29 -15.15 10.01 -1.82
CA LYS A 29 -15.72 10.32 -3.14
C LYS A 29 -17.23 10.53 -3.14
N ASN A 30 -17.96 9.74 -2.35
CA ASN A 30 -19.43 9.63 -2.46
C ASN A 30 -20.17 10.01 -1.17
N GLY A 31 -19.46 10.43 -0.12
CA GLY A 31 -20.03 10.59 1.22
C GLY A 31 -20.27 9.25 1.93
N ASP A 32 -20.74 9.32 3.18
CA ASP A 32 -21.04 8.16 4.01
C ASP A 32 -22.46 7.61 3.82
N ASP A 33 -23.26 8.19 2.92
CA ASP A 33 -24.64 7.77 2.60
C ASP A 33 -24.73 6.30 2.18
N ILE A 34 -23.76 5.81 1.40
CA ILE A 34 -23.72 4.40 0.96
C ILE A 34 -23.50 3.47 2.15
N LEU A 35 -22.59 3.82 3.06
CA LEU A 35 -22.35 3.04 4.28
C LEU A 35 -23.57 3.07 5.19
N TYR A 36 -24.24 4.22 5.30
CA TYR A 36 -25.47 4.33 6.06
C TYR A 36 -26.56 3.39 5.54
N GLN A 37 -26.78 3.35 4.21
CA GLN A 37 -27.75 2.43 3.60
C GLN A 37 -27.39 0.97 3.85
N LEU A 38 -26.11 0.59 3.73
CA LEU A 38 -25.65 -0.78 3.97
C LEU A 38 -25.78 -1.19 5.44
N LEU A 39 -25.51 -0.29 6.38
CA LEU A 39 -25.67 -0.56 7.82
C LEU A 39 -27.14 -0.59 8.25
N LYS A 40 -28.02 0.08 7.51
CA LYS A 40 -29.47 0.06 7.75
C LYS A 40 -30.17 -1.12 7.09
N ILE A 41 -29.53 -1.80 6.15
CA ILE A 41 -30.17 -2.87 5.36
C ILE A 41 -30.81 -3.96 6.24
N ASN A 42 -30.23 -4.27 7.40
CA ASN A 42 -30.75 -5.25 8.35
C ASN A 42 -32.07 -4.82 9.01
N ASP A 43 -32.37 -3.52 9.09
CA ASP A 43 -33.63 -3.01 9.62
C ASP A 43 -34.79 -3.27 8.63
N ASP A 44 -34.48 -3.33 7.34
CA ASP A 44 -35.45 -3.51 6.26
C ASP A 44 -35.59 -4.99 5.81
N LEU A 45 -34.66 -5.87 6.22
CA LEU A 45 -34.68 -7.30 5.92
C LEU A 45 -35.47 -8.09 6.98
N SER A 46 -36.32 -9.01 6.51
CA SER A 46 -37.20 -9.80 7.37
C SER A 46 -36.74 -11.25 7.56
N LYS A 47 -36.06 -11.82 6.55
CA LYS A 47 -35.69 -13.24 6.50
C LYS A 47 -34.19 -13.45 6.29
N ALA A 48 -33.52 -12.51 5.64
CA ALA A 48 -32.08 -12.51 5.48
C ALA A 48 -31.40 -11.61 6.52
N ARG A 49 -30.08 -11.75 6.62
CA ARG A 49 -29.23 -10.82 7.37
C ARG A 49 -27.98 -10.49 6.58
N VAL A 50 -27.47 -9.30 6.76
CA VAL A 50 -26.23 -8.82 6.15
C VAL A 50 -25.22 -8.51 7.25
N SER A 51 -24.00 -9.02 7.10
CA SER A 51 -22.86 -8.64 7.93
C SER A 51 -21.87 -7.85 7.06
N LEU A 52 -21.41 -6.72 7.57
CA LEU A 52 -20.50 -5.83 6.87
C LEU A 52 -19.11 -5.93 7.51
N ILE A 53 -18.10 -6.22 6.69
CA ILE A 53 -16.69 -6.13 7.06
C ILE A 53 -16.10 -4.96 6.28
N GLY A 54 -15.69 -3.92 6.99
CA GLY A 54 -15.04 -2.75 6.39
C GLY A 54 -13.54 -2.77 6.66
N ILE A 55 -12.74 -2.71 5.60
CA ILE A 55 -11.28 -2.61 5.67
C ILE A 55 -10.88 -1.20 5.26
N SER A 56 -10.10 -0.53 6.11
CA SER A 56 -9.58 0.81 5.85
C SER A 56 -8.11 0.89 6.21
N ASN A 57 -7.37 1.69 5.44
CA ASN A 57 -5.98 2.04 5.76
C ASN A 57 -5.88 3.27 6.69
N ASP A 58 -7.00 3.97 6.94
CA ASP A 58 -7.03 5.14 7.80
C ASP A 58 -7.56 4.80 9.20
N LEU A 59 -6.67 4.85 10.19
CA LEU A 59 -7.02 4.59 11.60
C LEU A 59 -8.05 5.58 12.15
N LYS A 60 -8.12 6.79 11.58
CA LYS A 60 -9.07 7.86 11.94
C LYS A 60 -10.34 7.83 11.10
N PHE A 61 -10.49 6.86 10.19
CA PHE A 61 -11.66 6.73 9.34
C PHE A 61 -12.99 6.89 10.09
N THR A 62 -13.11 6.24 11.26
CA THR A 62 -14.31 6.29 12.11
C THR A 62 -14.65 7.68 12.65
N GLU A 63 -13.71 8.62 12.69
CA GLU A 63 -13.92 10.00 13.14
C GLU A 63 -14.61 10.86 12.06
N TYR A 64 -14.46 10.51 10.78
CA TYR A 64 -15.07 11.22 9.66
C TYR A 64 -16.51 10.82 9.37
N LEU A 65 -16.99 9.74 9.99
CA LEU A 65 -18.34 9.23 9.80
C LEU A 65 -19.36 10.03 10.63
N ASP A 66 -20.57 10.19 10.09
CA ASP A 66 -21.71 10.72 10.85
C ASP A 66 -21.90 9.87 12.13
N PRO A 67 -22.23 10.49 13.29
CA PRO A 67 -22.42 9.79 14.55
C PRO A 67 -23.35 8.57 14.48
N ARG A 68 -24.36 8.60 13.60
CA ARG A 68 -25.32 7.50 13.39
C ARG A 68 -24.67 6.29 12.72
N VAL A 69 -23.83 6.53 11.71
CA VAL A 69 -23.06 5.51 11.00
C VAL A 69 -22.00 4.92 11.93
N ARG A 70 -21.26 5.79 12.62
CA ARG A 70 -20.23 5.41 13.58
C ARG A 70 -20.78 4.51 14.69
N SER A 71 -21.94 4.86 15.26
CA SER A 71 -22.55 4.05 16.33
C SER A 71 -22.95 2.65 15.90
N ARG A 72 -23.19 2.39 14.61
CA ARG A 72 -23.54 1.05 14.09
C ARG A 72 -22.34 0.28 13.56
N LEU A 73 -21.31 0.98 13.09
CA LEU A 73 -20.10 0.36 12.52
C LEU A 73 -19.05 0.03 13.58
N ALA A 74 -18.98 0.81 14.67
CA ALA A 74 -17.86 0.77 15.62
C ALA A 74 -17.99 -0.28 16.74
N ASP A 75 -18.97 -1.19 16.68
CA ASP A 75 -19.18 -2.19 17.74
C ASP A 75 -17.97 -3.13 17.92
N GLU A 76 -17.21 -3.44 16.85
CA GLU A 76 -16.03 -4.33 16.90
C GLU A 76 -14.88 -3.87 15.97
N LYS A 77 -14.15 -2.81 16.34
CA LYS A 77 -12.95 -2.37 15.59
C LYS A 77 -11.74 -3.25 15.93
N MET A 78 -11.10 -3.83 14.91
CA MET A 78 -9.80 -4.52 15.03
C MET A 78 -8.71 -3.70 14.34
N VAL A 79 -7.58 -3.48 15.02
CA VAL A 79 -6.42 -2.79 14.46
C VAL A 79 -5.33 -3.81 14.17
N PHE A 80 -4.85 -3.82 12.93
CA PHE A 80 -3.73 -4.65 12.50
C PHE A 80 -2.45 -3.81 12.58
N PRO A 81 -1.51 -4.13 13.50
CA PRO A 81 -0.23 -3.44 13.52
C PRO A 81 0.60 -3.84 12.29
N PRO A 82 1.59 -3.01 11.92
CA PRO A 82 2.64 -3.43 10.98
C PRO A 82 3.30 -4.73 11.40
N TYR A 83 3.72 -5.54 10.42
CA TYR A 83 4.45 -6.78 10.70
C TYR A 83 5.82 -6.48 11.32
N ASN A 84 6.20 -7.27 12.30
CA ASN A 84 7.56 -7.27 12.82
C ASN A 84 8.50 -8.12 11.94
N ALA A 85 9.80 -8.07 12.22
CA ALA A 85 10.80 -8.77 11.41
C ALA A 85 10.64 -10.30 11.43
N ASP A 86 10.20 -10.88 12.54
CA ASP A 86 10.00 -12.34 12.65
C ASP A 86 8.77 -12.78 11.85
N GLU A 87 7.66 -12.03 11.93
CA GLU A 87 6.45 -12.29 11.14
C GLU A 87 6.72 -12.15 9.64
N LEU A 88 7.52 -11.15 9.24
CA LEU A 88 7.94 -11.01 7.85
C LEU A 88 8.85 -12.16 7.41
N TYR A 89 9.73 -12.63 8.29
CA TYR A 89 10.58 -13.79 8.01
C TYR A 89 9.74 -15.04 7.76
N ASP A 90 8.74 -15.30 8.60
CA ASP A 90 7.85 -16.45 8.43
C ASP A 90 7.12 -16.39 7.08
N ILE A 91 6.59 -15.22 6.70
CA ILE A 91 5.96 -14.99 5.41
C ILE A 91 6.96 -15.23 4.27
N LEU A 92 8.15 -14.63 4.33
CA LEU A 92 9.15 -14.75 3.27
C LEU A 92 9.68 -16.18 3.14
N SER A 93 9.90 -16.88 4.25
CA SER A 93 10.35 -18.27 4.28
C SER A 93 9.34 -19.20 3.61
N GLU A 94 8.04 -19.03 3.93
CA GLU A 94 6.99 -19.81 3.29
C GLU A 94 6.93 -19.53 1.77
N ARG A 95 7.00 -18.26 1.37
CA ARG A 95 6.94 -17.87 -0.05
C ARG A 95 8.18 -18.28 -0.82
N SER A 96 9.36 -18.17 -0.21
CA SER A 96 10.65 -18.60 -0.76
C SER A 96 10.62 -20.08 -1.11
N ARG A 97 10.15 -20.94 -0.20
CA ARG A 97 10.02 -22.39 -0.42
C ARG A 97 9.07 -22.76 -1.57
N LEU A 98 8.09 -21.92 -1.88
CA LEU A 98 7.18 -22.11 -3.01
C LEU A 98 7.77 -21.60 -4.33
N ALA A 99 8.64 -20.59 -4.28
CA ALA A 99 9.17 -19.90 -5.45
C ALA A 99 10.54 -20.42 -5.91
N PHE A 100 11.37 -20.91 -4.98
CA PHE A 100 12.75 -21.28 -5.23
C PHE A 100 13.02 -22.75 -4.90
N GLU A 101 14.05 -23.32 -5.53
CA GLU A 101 14.61 -24.59 -5.10
C GLU A 101 15.32 -24.44 -3.74
N ASN A 102 15.45 -25.55 -3.02
CA ASN A 102 16.09 -25.56 -1.71
C ASN A 102 17.54 -25.05 -1.80
N GLY A 103 17.88 -24.10 -0.94
CA GLY A 103 19.24 -23.54 -0.84
C GLY A 103 19.47 -22.27 -1.65
N ILE A 104 18.58 -21.89 -2.59
CA ILE A 104 18.75 -20.64 -3.36
C ILE A 104 18.67 -19.42 -2.43
N ALA A 105 17.69 -19.37 -1.53
CA ALA A 105 17.52 -18.30 -0.55
C ALA A 105 17.87 -18.81 0.85
N ASN A 106 19.05 -18.47 1.34
CA ASN A 106 19.48 -18.82 2.69
C ASN A 106 18.75 -17.97 3.75
N ASP A 107 18.57 -18.54 4.94
CA ASP A 107 17.88 -17.88 6.07
C ASP A 107 18.48 -16.51 6.42
N SER A 108 19.80 -16.35 6.31
CA SER A 108 20.48 -15.06 6.54
C SER A 108 19.97 -13.95 5.62
N VAL A 109 19.73 -14.27 4.34
CA VAL A 109 19.20 -13.33 3.36
C VAL A 109 17.74 -13.00 3.65
N LEU A 110 16.94 -14.01 4.00
CA LEU A 110 15.54 -13.80 4.35
C LEU A 110 15.41 -12.93 5.61
N HIS A 111 16.24 -13.17 6.64
CA HIS A 111 16.29 -12.33 7.84
C HIS A 111 16.71 -10.89 7.51
N LEU A 112 17.69 -10.70 6.62
CA LEU A 112 18.10 -9.37 6.16
C LEU A 112 16.94 -8.62 5.49
N ILE A 113 16.24 -9.25 4.56
CA ILE A 113 15.09 -8.66 3.86
C ILE A 113 13.98 -8.32 4.85
N SER A 114 13.67 -9.22 5.78
CA SER A 114 12.66 -8.99 6.82
C SER A 114 13.02 -7.82 7.73
N ALA A 115 14.27 -7.73 8.16
CA ALA A 115 14.73 -6.63 9.01
C ALA A 115 14.62 -5.27 8.29
N LEU A 116 15.01 -5.22 7.01
CA LEU A 116 14.89 -4.01 6.19
C LEU A 116 13.43 -3.58 6.02
N ALA A 117 12.54 -4.52 5.70
CA ALA A 117 11.12 -4.23 5.52
C ALA A 117 10.41 -3.86 6.84
N ALA A 118 10.80 -4.47 7.97
CA ALA A 118 10.28 -4.10 9.29
C ALA A 118 10.69 -2.67 9.69
N GLN A 119 11.91 -2.25 9.38
CA GLN A 119 12.36 -0.87 9.59
C GLN A 119 11.57 0.13 8.73
N GLU A 120 11.18 -0.27 7.53
CA GLU A 120 10.43 0.53 6.56
C GLU A 120 8.91 0.28 6.65
N HIS A 121 8.36 0.36 7.87
CA HIS A 121 6.93 0.28 8.17
C HIS A 121 6.28 -1.11 8.16
N GLY A 122 7.05 -2.20 8.11
CA GLY A 122 6.51 -3.55 8.26
C GLY A 122 5.57 -3.99 7.12
N ASP A 123 5.81 -3.53 5.89
CA ASP A 123 5.00 -3.88 4.72
C ASP A 123 5.48 -5.19 4.07
N ALA A 124 4.65 -6.24 4.17
CA ALA A 124 4.91 -7.53 3.57
C ALA A 124 5.00 -7.48 2.03
N ARG A 125 4.29 -6.57 1.35
CA ARG A 125 4.41 -6.41 -0.10
C ARG A 125 5.80 -5.93 -0.48
N ARG A 126 6.34 -4.97 0.29
CA ARG A 126 7.69 -4.44 0.09
C ARG A 126 8.75 -5.50 0.36
N ALA A 127 8.59 -6.29 1.41
CA ALA A 127 9.46 -7.43 1.70
C ALA A 127 9.50 -8.45 0.54
N LEU A 128 8.32 -8.83 0.03
CA LEU A 128 8.20 -9.75 -1.10
C LEU A 128 8.77 -9.19 -2.40
N ASP A 129 8.56 -7.89 -2.65
CA ASP A 129 9.11 -7.22 -3.82
C ASP A 129 10.65 -7.17 -3.75
N LEU A 130 11.20 -6.86 -2.57
CA LEU A 130 12.64 -6.87 -2.36
C LEU A 130 13.23 -8.28 -2.58
N LEU A 131 12.57 -9.33 -2.09
CA LEU A 131 12.97 -10.72 -2.35
C LEU A 131 12.94 -11.04 -3.85
N ARG A 132 11.85 -10.68 -4.54
CA ARG A 132 11.70 -10.89 -5.98
C ARG A 132 12.81 -10.21 -6.77
N VAL A 133 13.02 -8.91 -6.57
CA VAL A 133 14.03 -8.15 -7.31
C VAL A 133 15.44 -8.65 -6.99
N SER A 134 15.70 -9.08 -5.76
CA SER A 134 16.98 -9.71 -5.39
C SER A 134 17.21 -10.99 -6.18
N ALA A 135 16.17 -11.84 -6.31
CA ALA A 135 16.27 -13.09 -7.04
C ALA A 135 16.47 -12.86 -8.55
N GLU A 136 15.75 -11.89 -9.13
CA GLU A 136 15.95 -11.49 -10.53
C GLU A 136 17.37 -10.97 -10.80
N LEU A 137 17.99 -10.30 -9.83
CA LEU A 137 19.38 -9.83 -9.96
C LEU A 137 20.38 -10.98 -9.90
N ALA A 138 20.17 -11.94 -8.99
CA ALA A 138 20.99 -13.15 -8.90
C ALA A 138 20.89 -13.98 -10.19
N GLU A 139 19.68 -14.19 -10.70
CA GLU A 139 19.44 -14.90 -11.96
C GLU A 139 20.16 -14.23 -13.15
N ARG A 140 20.09 -12.89 -13.25
CA ARG A 140 20.80 -12.13 -14.30
C ARG A 140 22.31 -12.20 -14.17
N ALA A 141 22.83 -12.35 -12.95
CA ALA A 141 24.26 -12.54 -12.70
C ALA A 141 24.72 -13.98 -12.99
N GLY A 142 23.78 -14.93 -13.10
CA GLY A 142 24.08 -16.36 -13.23
C GLY A 142 24.47 -17.00 -11.89
N ASP A 143 24.13 -16.36 -10.77
CA ASP A 143 24.45 -16.85 -9.44
C ASP A 143 23.41 -17.87 -8.97
N GLU A 144 23.88 -19.00 -8.46
CA GLU A 144 23.02 -20.09 -7.98
C GLU A 144 22.34 -19.76 -6.64
N HIS A 145 22.83 -18.76 -5.91
CA HIS A 145 22.38 -18.41 -4.56
C HIS A 145 22.16 -16.91 -4.43
N LEU A 146 21.13 -16.55 -3.66
CA LEU A 146 20.91 -15.19 -3.19
C LEU A 146 21.98 -14.81 -2.15
N THR A 147 22.48 -13.58 -2.28
CA THR A 147 23.50 -13.01 -1.40
C THR A 147 23.02 -11.67 -0.87
N GLU A 148 23.65 -11.19 0.19
CA GLU A 148 23.35 -9.87 0.75
C GLU A 148 23.62 -8.74 -0.25
N GLU A 149 24.60 -8.92 -1.15
CA GLU A 149 24.88 -7.96 -2.22
C GLU A 149 23.69 -7.81 -3.18
N HIS A 150 23.03 -8.92 -3.54
CA HIS A 150 21.82 -8.88 -4.35
C HIS A 150 20.70 -8.09 -3.66
N VAL A 151 20.53 -8.26 -2.35
CA VAL A 151 19.53 -7.51 -1.57
C VAL A 151 19.84 -6.02 -1.56
N GLN A 152 21.11 -5.64 -1.31
CA GLN A 152 21.48 -4.23 -1.28
C GLN A 152 21.31 -3.56 -2.65
N ARG A 153 21.66 -4.27 -3.72
CA ARG A 153 21.46 -3.78 -5.10
C ARG A 153 19.97 -3.70 -5.44
N ALA A 154 19.16 -4.66 -5.02
CA ALA A 154 17.71 -4.65 -5.20
C ALA A 154 17.08 -3.47 -4.48
N LYS A 155 17.48 -3.21 -3.23
CA LYS A 155 16.99 -2.07 -2.45
C LYS A 155 17.24 -0.75 -3.20
N ASN A 156 18.49 -0.51 -3.59
CA ASN A 156 18.88 0.71 -4.31
C ASN A 156 18.11 0.84 -5.64
N LYS A 157 17.90 -0.28 -6.35
CA LYS A 157 17.15 -0.30 -7.60
C LYS A 157 15.67 0.07 -7.39
N ILE A 158 15.00 -0.54 -6.40
CA ILE A 158 13.58 -0.25 -6.10
C ILE A 158 13.41 1.22 -5.71
N GLU A 159 14.31 1.75 -4.87
CA GLU A 159 14.29 3.17 -4.48
C GLU A 159 14.48 4.09 -5.70
N LEU A 160 15.47 3.80 -6.55
CA LEU A 160 15.76 4.58 -7.76
C LEU A 160 14.61 4.52 -8.77
N ASP A 161 14.05 3.33 -9.02
CA ASP A 161 12.90 3.15 -9.91
C ASP A 161 11.68 3.94 -9.42
N THR A 162 11.45 3.98 -8.10
CA THR A 162 10.39 4.78 -7.49
C THR A 162 10.60 6.28 -7.74
N VAL A 163 11.83 6.77 -7.57
CA VAL A 163 12.17 8.18 -7.82
C VAL A 163 12.00 8.52 -9.31
N ILE A 164 12.46 7.66 -10.21
CA ILE A 164 12.32 7.86 -11.66
C ILE A 164 10.85 7.94 -12.05
N GLU A 165 10.00 7.03 -11.57
CA GLU A 165 8.58 7.04 -11.86
C GLU A 165 7.88 8.28 -11.27
N ALA A 166 8.25 8.69 -10.06
CA ALA A 166 7.76 9.93 -9.46
C ALA A 166 8.11 11.14 -10.36
N VAL A 167 9.37 11.27 -10.79
CA VAL A 167 9.81 12.34 -11.68
C VAL A 167 9.10 12.29 -13.04
N LYS A 168 8.90 11.11 -13.62
CA LYS A 168 8.15 10.93 -14.88
C LYS A 168 6.70 11.37 -14.74
N SER A 169 6.07 11.11 -13.60
CA SER A 169 4.67 11.48 -13.33
C SER A 169 4.44 12.99 -13.15
N LEU A 170 5.50 13.76 -12.88
CA LEU A 170 5.39 15.20 -12.65
C LEU A 170 4.86 15.95 -13.88
N PRO A 171 4.00 16.97 -13.68
CA PRO A 171 3.64 17.93 -14.72
C PRO A 171 4.87 18.63 -15.30
N THR A 172 4.78 19.09 -16.55
CA THR A 172 5.89 19.76 -17.26
C THR A 172 6.50 20.90 -16.45
N GLN A 173 5.68 21.72 -15.81
CA GLN A 173 6.16 22.86 -15.02
C GLN A 173 6.96 22.42 -13.78
N SER A 174 6.51 21.36 -13.11
CA SER A 174 7.25 20.78 -11.97
C SER A 174 8.58 20.15 -12.40
N LYS A 175 8.64 19.56 -13.60
CA LYS A 175 9.90 19.04 -14.18
C LYS A 175 10.88 20.16 -14.52
N LEU A 176 10.41 21.28 -15.08
CA LEU A 176 11.24 22.44 -15.39
C LEU A 176 11.80 23.09 -14.11
N ILE A 177 10.99 23.16 -13.05
CA ILE A 177 11.47 23.62 -11.73
C ILE A 177 12.55 22.69 -11.19
N LEU A 178 12.33 21.37 -11.23
CA LEU A 178 13.32 20.38 -10.80
C LEU A 178 14.62 20.50 -11.62
N LEU A 179 14.51 20.67 -12.94
CA LEU A 179 15.67 20.90 -13.82
C LEU A 179 16.41 22.19 -13.44
N GLY A 180 15.68 23.28 -13.18
CA GLY A 180 16.27 24.54 -12.71
C GLY A 180 17.03 24.40 -11.39
N ILE A 181 16.54 23.60 -10.45
CA ILE A 181 17.24 23.30 -9.20
C ILE A 181 18.56 22.55 -9.48
N LEU A 182 18.50 21.48 -10.29
CA LEU A 182 19.68 20.66 -10.62
C LEU A 182 20.78 21.46 -11.33
N LEU A 183 20.40 22.29 -12.31
CA LEU A 183 21.36 23.14 -13.05
C LEU A 183 22.07 24.11 -12.11
N ASN A 184 21.36 24.69 -11.15
CA ASN A 184 21.97 25.59 -10.18
C ASN A 184 22.88 24.87 -9.18
N GLU A 185 22.53 23.64 -8.80
CA GLU A 185 23.36 22.82 -7.92
C GLU A 185 24.68 22.44 -8.60
N GLU A 186 24.67 22.08 -9.89
CA GLU A 186 25.87 21.80 -10.69
C GLU A 186 26.81 23.00 -10.82
N ILE A 187 26.28 24.22 -10.78
CA ILE A 187 27.05 25.48 -10.81
C ILE A 187 27.71 25.77 -9.44
N GLY A 188 27.44 24.96 -8.41
CA GLY A 188 28.07 25.04 -7.08
C GLY A 188 27.28 25.85 -6.06
N ASN A 189 26.04 26.24 -6.36
CA ASN A 189 25.16 26.93 -5.41
C ASN A 189 24.48 25.92 -4.49
N ALA A 190 25.19 25.45 -3.45
CA ALA A 190 24.66 24.48 -2.49
C ALA A 190 23.50 25.01 -1.62
N LYS A 191 23.22 26.31 -1.64
CA LYS A 191 22.08 26.94 -0.98
C LYS A 191 21.31 27.78 -1.99
N LEU A 192 20.26 27.20 -2.54
CA LEU A 192 19.40 27.85 -3.51
C LEU A 192 18.24 28.57 -2.85
N THR A 193 18.05 29.82 -3.23
CA THR A 193 16.84 30.58 -2.91
C THR A 193 15.76 30.35 -3.97
N THR A 194 14.50 30.52 -3.59
CA THR A 194 13.37 30.42 -4.52
C THR A 194 13.46 31.42 -5.68
N GLY A 195 14.10 32.57 -5.48
CA GLY A 195 14.33 33.57 -6.53
C GLY A 195 15.35 33.13 -7.58
N GLU A 196 16.43 32.47 -7.17
CA GLU A 196 17.45 31.93 -8.08
C GLU A 196 16.87 30.80 -8.94
N VAL A 197 16.14 29.86 -8.31
CA VAL A 197 15.45 28.78 -9.02
C VAL A 197 14.42 29.35 -10.00
N TYR A 198 13.65 30.36 -9.60
CA TYR A 198 12.68 31.03 -10.49
C TYR A 198 13.35 31.69 -11.69
N THR A 199 14.53 32.29 -11.50
CA THR A 199 15.28 32.94 -12.57
C THR A 199 15.73 31.92 -13.61
N THR A 200 16.33 30.81 -13.16
CA THR A 200 16.74 29.72 -14.07
C THR A 200 15.54 29.07 -14.74
N TYR A 201 14.45 28.82 -14.00
CA TYR A 201 13.21 28.29 -14.55
C TYR A 201 12.60 29.18 -15.65
N ARG A 202 12.63 30.51 -15.47
CA ARG A 202 12.13 31.45 -16.47
C ARG A 202 12.97 31.44 -17.76
N ASP A 203 14.25 31.13 -17.63
CA ASP A 203 15.20 31.13 -18.74
C ASP A 203 15.28 29.75 -19.47
N LEU A 204 14.59 28.72 -18.95
CA LEU A 204 14.39 27.39 -19.55
C LEU A 204 13.16 27.35 -20.48
#